data_AF-A0AAU7FNM9-F1
#
_entry.id   AF-A0AAU7FNM9-F1
#
_cell.length_a   1.000
_cell.length_b   1.000
_cell.length_c   1.000
_cell.angle_alpha   90.00
_cell.angle_beta   90.00
_cell.angle_gamma   90.00
#
_symmetry.space_group_name_H-M   'P 1'
#
loop_
_entity.id
_entity.type
_entity.pdbx_description
1 polymer ?
#
loop_
_entity_poly.entity_id
_entity_poly.type
_entity_poly.pdbx_seq_one_letter_code
_entity_poly.pdbx_strand_id
1 'polypeptide(L)'
;MTRLSSVQLQMMEQAIFLPMVISILNRDLTHLKKHQTFKLNEPYIQLVTSSLKEAQKALYQLKQQLRKEKMNVQQIEHDEGFTTYLFLINGYEEKHKYFNPRIRHRVEEMLTHYFLHSGK
;
A
#
# COMPACT_ATOMS: atom_id res chain seq x y z
N MET A 1 8.94 -14.60 -18.26
CA MET A 1 9.12 -13.17 -18.64
C MET A 1 7.76 -12.52 -18.54
N THR A 2 7.63 -11.49 -17.69
CA THR A 2 6.37 -10.76 -17.49
C THR A 2 6.08 -9.89 -18.71
N ARG A 3 4.81 -9.82 -19.12
CA ARG A 3 4.36 -8.99 -20.25
C ARG A 3 4.13 -7.52 -19.87
N LEU A 4 4.10 -7.22 -18.58
CA LEU A 4 4.02 -5.85 -18.05
C LEU A 4 5.31 -5.10 -18.33
N SER A 5 5.17 -3.83 -18.73
CA SER A 5 6.28 -2.89 -18.61
C SER A 5 6.65 -2.66 -17.14
N SER A 6 7.85 -2.13 -16.89
CA SER A 6 8.30 -1.79 -15.52
C SER A 6 7.33 -0.86 -14.79
N VAL A 7 6.77 0.12 -15.50
CA VAL A 7 5.78 1.07 -14.96
C VAL A 7 4.49 0.35 -14.55
N GLN A 8 3.98 -0.53 -15.41
CA GLN A 8 2.75 -1.27 -15.12
C GLN A 8 2.95 -2.26 -13.97
N LEU A 9 4.10 -2.94 -13.92
CA LEU A 9 4.46 -3.80 -12.80
C LEU A 9 4.47 -3.01 -11.49
N GLN A 10 5.13 -1.85 -11.49
CA GLN A 10 5.18 -0.95 -10.33
C GLN A 10 3.76 -0.51 -9.91
N MET A 11 2.87 -0.18 -10.86
CA MET A 11 1.49 0.17 -10.54
C MET A 11 0.72 -0.96 -9.87
N MET A 12 0.89 -2.20 -10.35
CA MET A 12 0.23 -3.38 -9.79
C MET A 12 0.76 -3.70 -8.39
N GLU A 13 2.07 -3.58 -8.18
CA GLU A 13 2.70 -3.69 -6.87
C GLU A 13 2.20 -2.60 -5.89
N GLN A 14 2.14 -1.34 -6.34
CA GLN A 14 1.59 -0.25 -5.52
C GLN A 14 0.13 -0.50 -5.13
N ALA A 15 -0.63 -1.18 -5.98
CA ALA A 15 -2.03 -1.54 -5.70
C ALA A 15 -2.15 -2.61 -4.61
N ILE A 16 -1.09 -3.38 -4.37
CA ILE A 16 -0.97 -4.30 -3.22
C ILE A 16 -0.58 -3.53 -1.96
N PHE A 17 0.46 -2.68 -2.04
CA PHE A 17 1.08 -2.10 -0.85
C PHE A 17 0.30 -0.91 -0.26
N LEU A 18 -0.25 -0.02 -1.09
CA LEU A 18 -0.95 1.18 -0.59
C LEU A 18 -2.16 0.85 0.31
N PRO A 19 -3.01 -0.15 0.00
CA PRO A 19 -4.06 -0.58 0.93
C PRO A 19 -3.52 -1.05 2.29
N MET A 20 -2.38 -1.75 2.32
CA MET A 20 -1.76 -2.21 3.56
C MET A 20 -1.24 -1.02 4.40
N VAL A 21 -0.55 -0.08 3.75
CA VAL A 21 -0.11 1.18 4.39
C VAL A 21 -1.29 1.92 5.02
N ILE A 22 -2.37 2.10 4.26
CA ILE A 22 -3.60 2.77 4.74
C ILE A 22 -4.22 2.02 5.92
N SER A 23 -4.26 0.68 5.87
CA SER A 23 -4.81 -0.13 6.95
C SER A 23 -4.01 0.04 8.25
N ILE A 24 -2.68 0.01 8.15
CA ILE A 24 -1.77 0.23 9.29
C ILE A 24 -1.95 1.64 9.87
N LEU A 25 -1.90 2.67 9.03
CA LEU A 25 -2.07 4.06 9.48
C LEU A 25 -3.43 4.30 10.15
N ASN A 26 -4.51 3.69 9.66
CA ASN A 26 -5.82 3.77 10.31
C ASN A 26 -5.81 3.11 11.70
N ARG A 27 -5.19 1.94 11.82
CA ARG A 27 -5.05 1.23 13.10
C ARG A 27 -4.24 2.07 14.09
N ASP A 28 -3.10 2.59 13.65
CA ASP A 28 -2.21 3.41 14.49
C ASP A 28 -2.90 4.71 14.91
N LEU A 29 -3.58 5.39 14.00
CA LEU A 29 -4.36 6.59 14.31
C LEU A 29 -5.46 6.30 15.34
N THR A 30 -6.15 5.17 15.20
CA THR A 30 -7.17 4.74 16.15
C THR A 30 -6.56 4.48 17.52
N HIS A 31 -5.41 3.82 17.58
CA HIS A 31 -4.69 3.56 18.82
C HIS A 31 -4.25 4.88 19.49
N LEU A 32 -3.62 5.79 18.74
CA LEU A 32 -3.17 7.09 19.24
C LEU A 32 -4.34 7.95 19.75
N LYS A 33 -5.50 7.93 19.09
CA LYS A 33 -6.67 8.68 19.55
C LYS A 33 -7.32 8.09 20.80
N LYS A 34 -7.30 6.76 20.95
CA LYS A 34 -7.89 6.07 22.10
C LYS A 34 -6.98 6.04 23.33
N HIS A 35 -5.68 6.01 23.13
CA HIS A 35 -4.70 5.84 24.19
C HIS A 35 -3.72 7.01 24.19
N GLN A 36 -3.51 7.62 25.37
CA GLN A 36 -2.46 8.61 25.56
C GLN A 36 -1.09 7.91 25.60
N THR A 37 -0.64 7.46 24.42
CA THR A 37 0.59 6.67 24.25
C THR A 37 1.83 7.52 24.54
N PHE A 38 1.75 8.82 24.23
CA PHE A 38 2.82 9.79 24.42
C PHE A 38 2.39 10.93 25.34
N LYS A 39 3.37 11.54 26.04
CA LYS A 39 3.15 12.71 26.92
C LYS A 39 2.48 13.87 26.17
N LEU A 40 2.90 14.10 24.92
CA LEU A 40 2.29 15.06 23.99
C LEU A 40 1.85 14.30 22.73
N ASN A 41 0.58 13.91 22.69
CA ASN A 41 0.07 12.96 21.70
C ASN A 41 -0.33 13.62 20.36
N GLU A 42 -0.73 14.89 20.42
CA GLU A 42 -1.30 15.63 19.28
C GLU A 42 -0.36 15.70 18.05
N PRO A 43 0.96 15.97 18.19
CA PRO A 43 1.85 16.00 17.03
C PRO A 43 1.92 14.66 16.28
N TYR A 44 1.83 13.53 17.00
CA TYR A 44 1.84 12.19 16.40
C TYR A 44 0.52 11.89 15.68
N ILE A 45 -0.62 12.30 16.26
CA ILE A 45 -1.93 12.19 15.61
C ILE A 45 -1.92 12.97 14.30
N GLN A 46 -1.39 14.19 14.28
CA GLN A 46 -1.29 15.01 13.07
C GLN A 46 -0.37 14.41 12.01
N LEU A 47 0.79 13.89 12.42
CA LEU A 47 1.73 13.19 11.53
C LEU A 47 1.05 11.99 10.84
N VAL A 48 0.42 11.11 11.61
CA VAL A 48 -0.26 9.92 11.06
C VAL A 48 -1.46 10.32 10.20
N THR A 49 -2.23 11.33 10.61
CA THR A 49 -3.40 11.81 9.84
C THR A 49 -2.99 12.38 8.48
N SER A 50 -1.93 13.19 8.43
CA SER A 50 -1.42 13.76 7.17
C SER A 50 -0.89 12.67 6.22
N SER A 51 -0.10 11.73 6.76
CA SER A 51 0.43 10.58 6.01
C SER A 51 -0.70 9.70 5.45
N LEU A 52 -1.74 9.45 6.25
CA LEU A 52 -2.92 8.70 5.83
C LEU A 52 -3.64 9.38 4.66
N LYS A 53 -3.81 10.70 4.71
CA LYS A 53 -4.46 11.48 3.66
C LYS A 53 -3.69 11.39 2.33
N GLU A 54 -2.37 11.52 2.37
CA GLU A 54 -1.54 11.40 1.17
C GLU A 54 -1.56 9.97 0.61
N ALA A 55 -1.47 8.94 1.45
CA ALA A 55 -1.58 7.55 1.01
C ALA A 55 -2.94 7.24 0.36
N GLN A 56 -4.04 7.76 0.92
CA GLN A 56 -5.38 7.63 0.34
C GLN A 56 -5.49 8.33 -1.02
N LYS A 57 -4.93 9.54 -1.15
CA LYS A 57 -4.87 10.28 -2.41
C LYS A 57 -4.07 9.51 -3.47
N ALA A 58 -2.91 8.97 -3.11
CA ALA A 58 -2.10 8.14 -3.99
C ALA A 58 -2.86 6.89 -4.45
N LEU A 59 -3.54 6.18 -3.54
CA LEU A 59 -4.34 5.02 -3.89
C LEU A 59 -5.51 5.38 -4.82
N TYR A 60 -6.16 6.52 -4.59
CA TYR A 60 -7.24 7.01 -5.45
C TYR A 60 -6.73 7.29 -6.87
N GLN A 61 -5.60 8.00 -7.01
CA GLN A 61 -4.98 8.28 -8.31
C GLN A 61 -4.54 6.99 -9.02
N LEU A 62 -3.92 6.06 -8.28
CA LEU A 62 -3.52 4.77 -8.82
C LEU A 62 -4.71 3.96 -9.33
N LYS A 63 -5.79 3.87 -8.55
CA LYS A 63 -7.01 3.16 -8.97
C LYS A 63 -7.62 3.75 -10.25
N GLN A 64 -7.57 5.06 -10.43
CA GLN A 64 -8.01 5.68 -11.68
C GLN A 64 -7.13 5.28 -12.86
N GLN A 65 -5.80 5.28 -12.67
CA GLN A 65 -4.88 4.89 -13.73
C GLN A 65 -5.01 3.40 -14.10
N LEU A 66 -5.12 2.51 -13.10
CA LEU A 66 -5.36 1.08 -13.32
C LEU A 66 -6.64 0.84 -14.12
N ARG A 67 -7.73 1.56 -13.82
CA ARG A 67 -8.98 1.47 -14.58
C ARG A 67 -8.81 1.90 -16.04
N LYS A 68 -8.10 3.00 -16.29
CA LYS A 68 -7.81 3.49 -17.65
C LYS A 68 -7.02 2.46 -18.46
N GLU A 69 -6.08 1.78 -17.81
CA GLU A 69 -5.24 0.74 -18.42
C GLU A 69 -5.87 -0.66 -18.38
N LYS A 70 -7.11 -0.79 -17.88
CA LYS A 70 -7.83 -2.07 -17.71
C LYS A 70 -7.00 -3.11 -16.96
N MET A 71 -6.32 -2.66 -15.91
CA MET A 71 -5.50 -3.47 -15.02
C MET A 71 -6.18 -3.67 -13.67
N ASN A 72 -6.01 -4.85 -13.09
CA ASN A 72 -6.52 -5.17 -11.76
C ASN A 72 -5.64 -6.21 -11.04
N VAL A 73 -5.55 -6.09 -9.72
CA VAL A 73 -4.82 -7.04 -8.88
C VAL A 73 -5.80 -7.73 -7.92
N GLN A 74 -5.65 -9.05 -7.78
CA GLN A 74 -6.44 -9.84 -6.83
C GLN A 74 -5.52 -10.76 -6.03
N GLN A 75 -5.70 -10.82 -4.72
CA GLN A 75 -5.04 -11.85 -3.91
C GLN A 75 -5.77 -13.17 -4.15
N ILE A 76 -5.04 -14.24 -4.48
CA ILE A 76 -5.63 -15.54 -4.76
C ILE A 76 -5.20 -16.63 -3.78
N GLU A 77 -4.00 -16.52 -3.21
CA GLU A 77 -3.48 -17.48 -2.23
C GLU A 77 -2.67 -16.74 -1.17
N HIS A 78 -2.70 -17.25 0.05
CA HIS A 78 -1.89 -16.76 1.16
C HIS A 78 -1.54 -17.91 2.08
N ASP A 79 -0.26 -18.07 2.35
CA ASP A 79 0.30 -18.99 3.33
C ASP A 79 1.26 -18.23 4.27
N GLU A 80 1.86 -18.94 5.24
CA GLU A 80 2.74 -18.33 6.24
C GLU A 80 3.94 -17.60 5.61
N GLY A 81 4.51 -18.14 4.53
CA GLY A 81 5.72 -17.62 3.89
C GLY A 81 5.43 -16.67 2.73
N PHE A 82 4.34 -16.87 2.01
CA PHE A 82 4.09 -16.24 0.72
C PHE A 82 2.64 -15.83 0.50
N THR A 83 2.46 -14.83 -0.37
CA THR A 83 1.16 -14.42 -0.88
C THR A 83 1.21 -14.39 -2.40
N THR A 84 0.26 -15.03 -3.07
CA THR A 84 0.13 -15.02 -4.52
C THR A 84 -0.95 -14.03 -4.94
N TYR A 85 -0.60 -13.13 -5.85
CA TYR A 85 -1.50 -12.20 -6.51
C TYR A 85 -1.68 -12.56 -7.97
N LEU A 86 -2.91 -12.42 -8.46
CA LEU A 86 -3.28 -12.50 -9.86
C LEU A 86 -3.32 -11.09 -10.44
N PHE A 87 -2.50 -10.86 -11.46
CA PHE A 87 -2.42 -9.61 -12.21
C PHE A 87 -3.23 -9.77 -13.50
N LEU A 88 -4.31 -9.00 -13.60
CA LEU A 88 -5.24 -9.01 -14.74
C LEU A 88 -4.96 -7.80 -15.62
N ILE A 89 -4.72 -8.00 -16.92
CA ILE A 89 -4.38 -6.94 -17.88
C ILE A 89 -5.06 -7.26 -19.22
N ASN A 90 -6.04 -6.46 -19.65
CA ASN A 90 -6.68 -6.67 -20.96
C ASN A 90 -7.15 -8.12 -21.22
N GLY A 91 -7.58 -8.85 -20.18
CA GLY A 91 -8.00 -10.26 -20.27
C GLY A 91 -6.88 -11.30 -20.16
N TYR A 92 -5.62 -10.88 -20.03
CA TYR A 92 -4.50 -11.76 -19.67
C TYR A 92 -4.34 -11.83 -18.16
N GLU A 93 -3.87 -12.98 -17.69
CA GLU A 93 -3.63 -13.24 -16.27
C GLU A 93 -2.18 -13.65 -16.04
N GLU A 94 -1.53 -13.05 -15.04
CA GLU A 94 -0.22 -13.46 -14.55
C GLU A 94 -0.25 -13.69 -13.04
N LYS A 95 0.28 -14.81 -12.57
CA LYS A 95 0.45 -15.08 -11.13
C LYS A 95 1.80 -14.54 -10.66
N HIS A 96 1.77 -13.77 -9.58
CA HIS A 96 2.94 -13.18 -8.94
C HIS A 96 2.99 -13.60 -7.47
N LYS A 97 4.01 -14.37 -7.11
CA LYS A 97 4.21 -14.88 -5.75
C LYS A 97 5.23 -14.01 -5.01
N TYR A 98 4.84 -13.49 -3.85
CA TYR A 98 5.67 -12.61 -3.04
C TYR A 98 5.97 -13.23 -1.70
N PHE A 99 7.21 -13.10 -1.24
CA PHE A 99 7.61 -13.49 0.11
C PHE A 99 7.05 -12.48 1.13
N ASN A 100 6.29 -12.95 2.11
CA ASN A 100 5.57 -12.10 3.07
C ASN A 100 6.50 -11.12 3.81
N PRO A 101 7.70 -11.53 4.28
CA PRO A 101 8.66 -10.59 4.86
C PRO A 101 9.09 -9.47 3.91
N ARG A 102 9.18 -9.73 2.59
CA ARG A 102 9.52 -8.69 1.61
C ARG A 102 8.37 -7.70 1.43
N ILE A 103 7.12 -8.17 1.42
CA ILE A 103 5.93 -7.29 1.42
C ILE A 103 5.96 -6.39 2.66
N ARG A 104 6.18 -6.97 3.85
CA ARG A 104 6.28 -6.21 5.10
C ARG A 104 7.36 -5.12 5.03
N HIS A 105 8.58 -5.49 4.62
CA HIS A 105 9.67 -4.53 4.48
C HIS A 105 9.33 -3.40 3.50
N ARG A 106 8.64 -3.72 2.38
CA ARG A 106 8.23 -2.71 1.41
C ARG A 106 7.18 -1.75 1.98
N VAL A 107 6.24 -2.26 2.77
CA VAL A 107 5.25 -1.44 3.48
C VAL A 107 5.93 -0.55 4.53
N GLU A 108 6.92 -1.04 5.25
CA GLU A 108 7.74 -0.26 6.20
C GLU A 108 8.52 0.87 5.51
N GLU A 109 9.17 0.60 4.38
CA GLU A 109 9.81 1.63 3.54
C GLU A 109 8.80 2.70 3.12
N MET A 110 7.59 2.31 2.73
CA MET A 110 6.53 3.24 2.31
C MET A 110 6.01 4.08 3.48
N LEU A 111 5.77 3.49 4.64
CA LEU A 111 5.39 4.22 5.85
C LEU A 111 6.45 5.26 6.21
N THR A 112 7.72 4.86 6.18
CA THR A 112 8.86 5.76 6.43
C THR A 112 8.87 6.92 5.43
N HIS A 113 8.64 6.63 4.15
CA HIS A 113 8.54 7.66 3.12
C HIS A 113 7.43 8.67 3.42
N TYR A 114 6.21 8.21 3.71
CA TYR A 114 5.10 9.10 4.06
C TYR A 114 5.43 9.93 5.31
N PHE A 115 5.93 9.33 6.40
CA PHE A 115 6.23 10.10 7.61
C PHE A 115 7.30 11.18 7.41
N LEU A 116 8.30 10.93 6.57
CA LEU A 116 9.43 11.85 6.40
C LEU A 116 9.23 12.86 5.26
N HIS A 117 8.30 12.61 4.34
CA HIS A 117 8.12 13.40 3.11
C HIS A 117 6.69 13.89 2.87
N SER A 118 5.70 13.51 3.68
CA SER A 118 4.35 14.06 3.57
C SER A 118 4.34 15.56 3.90
N GLY A 119 3.94 16.40 2.94
CA GLY A 119 3.79 17.85 3.11
C GLY A 119 4.87 18.71 2.44
N LYS A 120 5.78 18.13 1.65
CA LYS A 120 6.62 18.85 0.68
C LYS A 120 5.98 18.86 -0.71
#